data_AF-A0A945IVZ9-F1
#
_entry.id   AF-A0A945IVZ9-F1
#
_cell.length_a   1.000
_cell.length_b   1.000
_cell.length_c   1.000
_cell.angle_alpha   90.00
_cell.angle_beta   90.00
_cell.angle_gamma   90.00
#
_symmetry.space_group_name_H-M   'P 1'
#
loop_
_entity.id
_entity.type
_entity.pdbx_description
1 polymer ?
#
loop_
_entity_poly.entity_id
_entity_poly.type
_entity_poly.pdbx_seq_one_letter_code
_entity_poly.pdbx_strand_id
1 'polypeptide(L)'
;MLANERPVHVALSARTDSLRRSLDRGASVTDAIAASGAVSGNTSLDLVWSVLAVASDYGGSAAEPIDRAASALRLRSADAHERAAQSAQARLSAHVLTAVPLLVLALLLATDPDVRLIVLRTAGGMLVGAGLLLNLCGWAWMRHIVAGQAG
;
A
#
# COMPACT_ATOMS: atom_id res chain seq x y z
N MET A 1 12.07 24.48 24.75
CA MET A 1 12.29 23.12 25.28
C MET A 1 11.36 22.18 24.50
N LEU A 2 11.77 21.79 23.29
CA LEU A 2 10.94 21.02 22.37
C LEU A 2 10.84 19.58 22.85
N ALA A 3 9.67 19.19 23.34
CA ALA A 3 9.32 17.80 23.57
C ALA A 3 9.37 17.07 22.21
N ASN A 4 10.49 16.38 21.98
CA ASN A 4 10.71 15.49 20.84
C ASN A 4 9.94 14.19 21.12
N GLU A 5 8.61 14.25 21.13
CA GLU A 5 7.74 13.09 21.11
C GLU A 5 7.80 12.48 19.72
N ARG A 6 8.92 11.81 19.41
CA ARG A 6 8.91 10.85 18.30
C ARG A 6 7.86 9.81 18.67
N PRO A 7 6.85 9.55 17.83
CA PRO A 7 5.89 8.51 18.11
C PRO A 7 6.66 7.20 18.21
N VAL A 8 6.94 6.77 19.45
CA VAL A 8 7.44 5.43 19.72
C VAL A 8 6.25 4.56 19.39
N HIS A 9 6.18 4.06 18.15
CA HIS A 9 5.14 3.15 17.75
C HIS A 9 5.07 2.04 18.79
N VAL A 10 3.93 1.89 19.47
CA VAL A 10 3.72 0.90 20.55
C VAL A 10 4.06 -0.52 20.08
N ALA A 11 3.86 -0.79 18.78
CA ALA A 11 4.27 -2.04 18.16
C ALA A 11 5.79 -2.24 18.11
N LEU A 12 6.55 -1.15 17.99
CA LEU A 12 8.02 -1.18 17.91
C LEU A 12 8.63 -1.35 19.29
N SER A 13 8.09 -0.70 20.32
CA SER A 13 8.50 -0.95 21.72
C SER A 13 8.20 -2.39 22.14
N ALA A 14 7.02 -2.92 21.78
CA ALA A 14 6.69 -4.32 22.04
C ALA A 14 7.66 -5.30 21.35
N ARG A 15 8.13 -4.97 20.14
CA ARG A 15 9.05 -5.82 19.38
C ARG A 15 10.52 -5.70 19.82
N THR A 16 10.93 -4.55 20.37
CA THR A 16 12.28 -4.38 20.91
C THR A 16 12.41 -4.76 22.39
N ASP A 17 11.29 -5.04 23.07
CA ASP A 17 11.27 -5.38 24.48
C ASP A 17 12.13 -6.62 24.82
N SER A 18 12.15 -7.63 23.94
CA SER A 18 13.02 -8.81 24.10
C SER A 18 14.51 -8.45 24.05
N LEU A 19 14.88 -7.56 23.12
CA LEU A 19 16.25 -7.07 22.97
C LEU A 19 16.66 -6.29 24.21
N ARG A 20 15.81 -5.34 24.63
CA ARG A 20 16.04 -4.52 25.82
C ARG A 20 16.20 -5.37 27.07
N ARG A 21 15.28 -6.31 27.33
CA ARG A 21 15.36 -7.22 28.48
C ARG A 21 16.62 -8.09 28.46
N SER A 22 17.14 -8.46 27.30
CA SER A 22 18.37 -9.24 27.20
C SER A 22 19.60 -8.39 27.50
N LEU A 23 19.63 -7.15 27.01
CA LEU A 23 20.68 -6.17 27.33
C LEU A 23 20.67 -5.78 28.82
N ASP A 24 19.49 -5.53 29.40
CA ASP A 24 19.33 -5.19 30.82
C ASP A 24 19.79 -6.34 31.75
N ARG A 25 19.78 -7.59 31.26
CA ARG A 25 20.31 -8.78 31.95
C ARG A 25 21.80 -9.02 31.72
N GLY A 26 22.48 -8.12 31.00
CA GLY A 26 23.92 -8.19 30.73
C GLY A 26 24.32 -9.11 29.58
N ALA A 27 23.38 -9.52 28.71
CA ALA A 27 23.74 -10.25 27.49
C ALA A 27 24.60 -9.37 26.57
N SER A 28 25.51 -9.98 25.82
CA SER A 28 26.24 -9.26 24.78
C SER A 28 25.26 -8.74 23.73
N VAL A 29 25.61 -7.65 23.04
CA VAL A 29 24.77 -7.07 21.98
C VAL A 29 24.47 -8.12 20.90
N THR A 30 25.49 -8.89 20.49
CA THR A 30 25.37 -9.97 19.52
C THR A 30 24.40 -11.06 19.97
N ASP A 31 24.49 -11.52 21.23
CA ASP A 31 23.59 -12.54 21.78
C ASP A 31 22.15 -12.01 21.92
N ALA A 32 22.00 -10.75 22.33
CA ALA A 32 20.70 -10.11 22.47
C ALA A 32 20.00 -9.97 21.10
N ILE A 33 20.74 -9.66 20.03
CA ILE A 33 20.22 -9.59 18.66
C ILE A 33 19.88 -10.99 18.15
N ALA A 34 20.74 -11.99 18.35
CA ALA A 34 20.49 -13.36 17.95
C ALA A 34 19.23 -13.95 18.62
N ALA A 35 19.03 -13.64 19.91
CA ALA A 35 17.83 -14.04 20.67
C ALA A 35 16.55 -13.28 20.26
N SER A 36 16.70 -12.09 19.65
CA SER A 36 15.56 -11.23 19.26
C SER A 36 15.22 -11.30 17.77
N GLY A 37 16.16 -11.76 16.94
CA GLY A 37 16.08 -11.80 15.48
C GLY A 37 15.25 -12.95 14.90
N ALA A 38 14.23 -13.43 15.62
CA ALA A 38 13.27 -14.36 15.05
C ALA A 38 12.57 -13.71 13.85
N VAL A 39 12.35 -14.49 12.78
CA VAL A 39 11.65 -14.03 11.56
C VAL A 39 10.33 -13.39 11.96
N SER A 40 10.25 -12.08 11.80
CA SER A 40 9.17 -11.26 12.34
C SER A 40 7.94 -11.24 11.42
N GLY A 41 8.05 -11.86 10.24
CA GLY A 41 7.09 -11.77 9.15
C GLY A 41 7.05 -10.37 8.51
N ASN A 42 7.92 -9.45 8.93
CA ASN A 42 8.04 -8.11 8.39
C ASN A 42 9.43 -7.93 7.77
N THR A 43 9.47 -7.87 6.44
CA THR A 43 10.69 -7.68 5.64
C THR A 43 11.55 -6.50 6.08
N SER A 44 10.93 -5.41 6.57
CA SER A 44 11.66 -4.24 7.07
C SER A 44 12.35 -4.50 8.41
N LEU A 45 11.72 -5.27 9.30
CA LEU A 45 12.33 -5.64 10.57
C LEU A 45 13.39 -6.72 10.41
N ASP A 46 13.18 -7.68 9.51
CA ASP A 46 14.18 -8.71 9.19
C ASP A 46 15.44 -8.07 8.56
N LEU A 47 15.27 -7.02 7.75
CA LEU A 47 16.39 -6.18 7.27
C LEU A 47 17.12 -5.49 8.44
N VAL A 48 16.39 -4.92 9.41
CA VAL A 48 17.01 -4.26 10.57
C VAL A 48 17.78 -5.27 11.42
N TRP A 49 17.21 -6.45 11.68
CA TRP A 49 17.88 -7.48 12.49
C TRP A 49 19.12 -8.04 11.80
N SER A 50 19.06 -8.29 10.49
CA SER A 50 20.25 -8.76 9.75
C SER A 50 21.37 -7.74 9.74
N VAL A 51 21.06 -6.46 9.50
CA VAL A 51 22.07 -5.38 9.53
C VAL A 51 22.65 -5.20 10.92
N LEU A 52 21.82 -5.26 11.95
CA LEU A 52 22.26 -5.11 13.33
C LEU A 52 23.16 -6.28 13.77
N ALA A 53 22.84 -7.52 13.37
CA ALA A 53 23.66 -8.70 13.64
C ALA A 53 25.05 -8.59 12.99
N VAL A 54 25.11 -8.20 11.71
CA VAL A 54 26.39 -7.99 10.99
C VAL A 54 27.19 -6.85 11.61
N ALA A 55 26.52 -5.76 11.99
CA ALA A 55 27.17 -4.61 12.62
C ALA A 55 27.73 -4.94 14.01
N SER A 56 27.04 -5.79 14.79
CA SER A 56 27.51 -6.23 16.11
C SER A 56 28.69 -7.21 16.05
N ASP A 57 28.79 -8.00 14.98
CA ASP A 57 29.82 -9.03 14.85
C ASP A 57 31.20 -8.45 14.49
N TYR A 58 31.22 -7.38 13.69
CA TYR A 58 32.46 -6.85 13.12
C TYR A 58 33.07 -5.67 13.90
N GLY A 59 32.41 -5.18 14.95
CA GLY A 59 32.96 -4.19 15.90
C GLY A 59 33.43 -2.84 15.31
N GLY A 60 33.31 -2.64 13.99
CA GLY A 60 33.64 -1.41 13.27
C GLY A 60 32.54 -0.36 13.41
N SER A 61 32.56 0.67 12.55
CA SER A 61 31.52 1.71 12.54
C SER A 61 30.15 1.12 12.17
N ALA A 62 29.42 0.61 13.17
CA ALA A 62 28.05 0.13 13.05
C ALA A 62 27.12 1.21 12.46
N ALA A 63 27.53 2.48 12.55
CA ALA A 63 26.79 3.62 12.02
C ALA A 63 26.57 3.53 10.50
N GLU A 64 27.55 3.08 9.71
CA GLU A 64 27.43 3.10 8.25
C GLU A 64 26.45 2.03 7.70
N PRO A 65 26.50 0.76 8.12
CA PRO A 65 25.48 -0.22 7.73
C PRO A 65 24.07 0.16 8.21
N ILE A 66 23.96 0.68 9.43
CA ILE A 66 22.68 1.11 10.01
C ILE A 66 22.12 2.31 9.24
N ASP A 67 22.94 3.30 8.89
CA ASP A 67 22.48 4.46 8.13
C ASP A 67 22.04 4.07 6.71
N ARG A 68 22.75 3.13 6.07
CA ARG A 68 22.32 2.53 4.79
C ARG A 68 21.00 1.78 4.90
N ALA A 69 20.78 1.02 5.98
CA ALA A 69 19.50 0.37 6.22
C ALA A 69 18.37 1.40 6.44
N ALA A 70 18.66 2.45 7.21
CA ALA A 70 17.72 3.52 7.48
C ALA A 70 17.37 4.32 6.22
N SER A 71 18.33 4.58 5.32
CA SER A 71 18.07 5.23 4.04
C SER A 71 17.24 4.33 3.12
N ALA A 72 17.55 3.03 3.05
CA ALA A 72 16.78 2.05 2.28
C ALA A 72 15.31 1.94 2.78
N LEU A 73 15.10 1.92 4.09
CA LEU A 73 13.75 1.89 4.68
C LEU A 73 12.96 3.18 4.39
N ARG A 74 13.61 4.34 4.50
CA ARG A 74 13.00 5.63 4.16
C ARG A 74 12.61 5.69 2.69
N LEU A 75 13.47 5.23 1.78
CA LEU A 75 13.18 5.15 0.35
C LEU A 75 11.99 4.24 0.07
N ARG A 76 11.97 3.03 0.65
CA ARG A 76 10.82 2.10 0.51
C ARG A 76 9.53 2.71 1.04
N SER A 77 9.60 3.44 2.15
CA SER A 77 8.42 4.12 2.69
C SER A 77 7.93 5.22 1.76
N ALA A 78 8.83 6.01 1.16
CA ALA A 78 8.47 7.06 0.21
C ALA A 78 7.84 6.44 -1.05
N ASP A 79 8.45 5.40 -1.60
CA ASP A 79 7.91 4.65 -2.74
C ASP A 79 6.51 4.09 -2.46
N ALA A 80 6.29 3.54 -1.26
CA ALA A 80 4.98 3.00 -0.88
C ALA A 80 3.91 4.11 -0.82
N HIS A 81 4.24 5.28 -0.27
CA HIS A 81 3.33 6.43 -0.25
C HIS A 81 3.04 6.94 -1.66
N GLU A 82 4.05 7.04 -2.51
CA GLU A 82 3.90 7.48 -3.90
C GLU A 82 3.01 6.52 -4.70
N ARG A 83 3.26 5.21 -4.59
CA ARG A 83 2.42 4.18 -5.23
C ARG A 83 0.98 4.23 -4.72
N ALA A 84 0.77 4.43 -3.42
CA ALA A 84 -0.55 4.59 -2.85
C ALA A 84 -1.28 5.82 -3.44
N ALA A 85 -0.59 6.96 -3.55
CA ALA A 85 -1.15 8.18 -4.15
C ALA A 85 -1.48 7.99 -5.64
N GLN A 86 -0.56 7.42 -6.42
CA GLN A 86 -0.75 7.15 -7.85
C GLN A 86 -1.90 6.16 -8.08
N SER A 87 -2.01 5.11 -7.27
CA SER A 87 -3.13 4.17 -7.35
C SER A 87 -4.47 4.84 -7.02
N ALA A 88 -4.50 5.77 -6.05
CA ALA A 88 -5.71 6.53 -5.73
C ALA A 88 -6.14 7.43 -6.90
N GLN A 89 -5.19 8.12 -7.56
CA GLN A 89 -5.47 8.90 -8.76
C GLN A 89 -5.98 8.01 -9.90
N ALA A 90 -5.31 6.89 -10.16
CA ALA A 90 -5.73 5.94 -11.19
C ALA A 90 -7.16 5.43 -10.94
N ARG A 91 -7.51 5.15 -9.69
CA ARG A 91 -8.86 4.75 -9.27
C ARG A 91 -9.90 5.84 -9.46
N LEU A 92 -9.55 7.11 -9.26
CA LEU A 92 -10.46 8.23 -9.50
C LEU A 92 -10.70 8.41 -10.99
N SER A 93 -9.65 8.41 -11.82
CA SER A 93 -9.77 8.51 -13.28
C SER A 93 -10.60 7.37 -13.87
N ALA A 94 -10.35 6.15 -13.38
CA ALA A 94 -11.15 4.96 -13.64
C ALA A 94 -12.65 5.18 -13.37
N HIS A 95 -12.98 5.69 -12.19
CA HIS A 95 -14.36 5.95 -11.79
C HIS A 95 -15.02 6.98 -12.71
N VAL A 96 -14.33 8.08 -13.01
CA VAL A 96 -14.82 9.13 -13.92
C VAL A 96 -15.08 8.56 -15.30
N LEU A 97 -14.14 7.81 -15.88
CA LEU A 97 -14.27 7.24 -17.23
C LEU A 97 -15.47 6.27 -17.34
N THR A 98 -15.76 5.52 -16.27
CA THR A 98 -16.94 4.62 -16.23
C THR A 98 -18.25 5.36 -15.98
N ALA A 99 -18.23 6.47 -15.23
CA ALA A 99 -19.43 7.23 -14.86
C ALA A 99 -19.92 8.14 -15.99
N VAL A 100 -19.02 8.75 -16.76
CA VAL A 100 -19.35 9.67 -17.87
C VAL A 100 -20.34 9.06 -18.88
N PRO A 101 -20.09 7.88 -19.48
CA PRO A 101 -21.01 7.31 -20.47
C PRO A 101 -22.38 6.95 -19.88
N LEU A 102 -22.44 6.54 -18.61
CA LEU A 102 -23.69 6.30 -17.89
C LEU A 102 -24.48 7.60 -17.69
N LEU A 103 -23.80 8.67 -17.27
CA LEU A 103 -24.42 9.97 -17.02
C LEU A 103 -24.94 10.59 -18.31
N VAL A 104 -24.16 10.52 -19.39
CA VAL A 104 -24.52 10.98 -20.73
C VAL A 104 -25.74 10.21 -21.22
N LEU A 105 -25.70 8.88 -21.18
CA LEU A 105 -26.84 8.04 -21.57
C LEU A 105 -28.11 8.39 -20.77
N ALA A 106 -28.00 8.53 -19.45
CA ALA A 106 -29.13 8.89 -18.58
C ALA A 106 -29.70 10.28 -18.93
N LEU A 107 -28.82 11.26 -19.19
CA LEU A 107 -29.22 12.60 -19.61
C LEU A 107 -29.97 12.55 -20.95
N LEU A 108 -29.41 11.87 -21.96
CA LEU A 108 -30.04 11.72 -23.27
C LEU A 108 -31.41 11.04 -23.17
N LEU A 109 -31.58 10.01 -22.32
CA LEU A 109 -32.88 9.37 -22.09
C LEU A 109 -33.91 10.33 -21.47
N ALA A 110 -33.46 11.28 -20.65
CA ALA A 110 -34.31 12.26 -19.99
C ALA A 110 -34.67 13.45 -20.90
N THR A 111 -33.72 13.94 -21.70
CA THR A 111 -33.90 15.15 -22.51
C THR A 111 -34.39 14.88 -23.93
N ASP A 112 -34.09 13.71 -24.51
CA ASP A 112 -34.33 13.41 -25.92
C ASP A 112 -35.36 12.27 -26.12
N PRO A 113 -36.56 12.55 -26.64
CA PRO A 113 -37.57 11.55 -26.96
C PRO A 113 -37.15 10.54 -28.03
N ASP A 114 -36.37 10.96 -29.02
CA ASP A 114 -35.96 10.09 -30.14
C ASP A 114 -34.95 9.04 -29.67
N VAL A 115 -34.03 9.43 -28.78
CA VAL A 115 -33.11 8.49 -28.13
C VAL A 115 -33.88 7.42 -27.37
N ARG A 116 -34.92 7.81 -26.63
CA ARG A 116 -35.77 6.85 -25.90
C ARG A 116 -36.47 5.87 -26.84
N LEU A 117 -36.99 6.34 -27.98
CA LEU A 117 -37.61 5.48 -28.99
C LEU A 117 -36.61 4.50 -29.62
N ILE A 118 -35.37 4.93 -29.84
CA ILE A 118 -34.29 4.08 -30.37
C ILE A 118 -33.89 3.02 -29.33
N VAL A 119 -33.73 3.39 -28.06
CA VAL A 119 -33.38 2.46 -26.97
C VAL A 119 -34.48 1.41 -26.75
N LEU A 120 -35.76 1.80 -26.90
CA LEU A 120 -36.90 0.88 -26.77
C LEU A 120 -37.00 -0.11 -27.94
N ARG A 121 -36.36 0.15 -29.08
CA ARG A 121 -36.26 -0.83 -30.17
C ARG A 121 -35.23 -1.91 -29.83
N THR A 122 -35.47 -3.14 -30.28
CA THR A 122 -34.64 -4.31 -29.98
C THR A 122 -33.16 -4.09 -30.27
N ALA A 123 -32.82 -3.45 -31.39
CA ALA A 123 -31.44 -3.18 -31.77
C ALA A 123 -30.75 -2.13 -30.87
N GLY A 124 -31.46 -1.04 -30.52
CA GLY A 124 -30.92 -0.01 -29.64
C GLY A 124 -30.79 -0.48 -28.21
N GLY A 125 -31.76 -1.23 -27.70
CA GLY A 125 -31.70 -1.87 -26.39
C GLY A 125 -30.55 -2.86 -26.26
N MET A 126 -30.29 -3.67 -27.30
CA MET A 126 -29.14 -4.57 -27.34
C MET A 126 -27.81 -3.82 -27.31
N LEU A 127 -27.68 -2.72 -28.06
CA LEU A 127 -26.46 -1.91 -28.09
C LEU A 127 -26.18 -1.24 -26.74
N VAL A 128 -27.22 -0.65 -26.13
CA VAL A 128 -27.13 -0.04 -24.80
C VAL A 128 -26.82 -1.10 -23.74
N GLY A 129 -27.49 -2.25 -23.80
CA GLY A 129 -27.23 -3.37 -22.91
C GLY A 129 -25.80 -3.90 -23.01
N ALA A 130 -25.27 -4.05 -24.22
CA ALA A 130 -23.89 -4.44 -24.47
C ALA A 130 -22.90 -3.39 -23.92
N GLY A 131 -23.18 -2.10 -24.14
CA GLY A 131 -22.37 -1.00 -23.58
C GLY A 131 -22.36 -0.98 -22.05
N LEU A 132 -23.52 -1.16 -21.41
CA LEU A 132 -23.60 -1.31 -19.96
C LEU A 132 -22.82 -2.52 -19.46
N LEU A 133 -22.96 -3.68 -20.12
CA LEU A 133 -22.22 -4.89 -19.79
C LEU A 133 -20.71 -4.67 -19.86
N LEU A 134 -20.21 -4.07 -20.95
CA LEU A 134 -18.79 -3.73 -21.05
C LEU A 134 -18.36 -2.76 -19.94
N ASN A 135 -19.19 -1.78 -19.59
CA ASN A 135 -18.89 -0.84 -18.51
C ASN A 135 -18.81 -1.53 -17.14
N LEU A 136 -19.77 -2.44 -16.85
CA LEU A 136 -19.77 -3.29 -15.65
C LEU A 136 -18.55 -4.21 -15.60
N CYS A 137 -18.18 -4.82 -16.72
CA CYS A 137 -16.96 -5.62 -16.83
C CYS A 137 -15.70 -4.79 -16.57
N GLY A 138 -15.60 -3.59 -17.15
CA GLY A 138 -14.49 -2.66 -16.91
C GLY A 138 -14.40 -2.22 -15.45
N TRP A 139 -15.54 -1.91 -14.82
CA TRP A 139 -15.60 -1.58 -13.40
C TRP A 139 -15.15 -2.76 -12.51
N ALA A 140 -15.64 -3.98 -12.80
CA ALA A 140 -15.26 -5.17 -12.06
C ALA A 140 -13.76 -5.49 -12.20
N TRP A 141 -13.20 -5.34 -13.41
CA TRP A 141 -11.77 -5.53 -13.66
C TRP A 141 -10.93 -4.51 -12.87
N MET A 142 -11.29 -3.23 -12.89
CA MET A 142 -10.54 -2.23 -12.12
C MET A 142 -10.62 -2.47 -10.61
N ARG A 143 -11.78 -2.91 -10.10
CA ARG A 143 -11.91 -3.33 -8.71
C ARG A 143 -10.99 -4.51 -8.38
N HIS A 144 -10.81 -5.46 -9.30
CA HIS A 144 -9.90 -6.60 -9.12
C HIS A 144 -8.42 -6.17 -9.12
N ILE A 145 -8.00 -5.29 -10.04
CA ILE A 145 -6.62 -4.77 -10.11
C ILE A 145 -6.25 -4.02 -8.83
N VAL A 146 -7.19 -3.25 -8.27
CA VAL A 146 -6.97 -2.50 -7.03
C VAL A 146 -6.93 -3.43 -5.83
N ALA A 147 -7.81 -4.43 -5.77
CA ALA A 147 -7.83 -5.40 -4.67
C ALA A 147 -6.55 -6.26 -4.64
N GLY A 148 -6.00 -6.61 -5.81
CA GLY A 148 -4.74 -7.35 -5.93
C GLY A 148 -3.48 -6.59 -5.48
N GLN A 149 -3.56 -5.27 -5.27
CA GLN A 149 -2.46 -4.46 -4.73
C GLN A 149 -2.49 -4.33 -3.19
N ALA A 150 -3.56 -4.82 -2.54
CA ALA A 150 -3.77 -4.70 -1.10
C ALA A 150 -3.47 -6.00 -0.31
N GLY A 151 -3.00 -7.06 -0.97
CA GLY A 151 -2.57 -8.33 -0.37
C GLY A 151 -1.13 -8.65 -0.76
#